data_AF-A0A7U9DVF9-F1
#
_entry.id   AF-A0A7U9DVF9-F1
#
_cell.length_a   1.000
_cell.length_b   1.000
_cell.length_c   1.000
_cell.angle_alpha   90.00
_cell.angle_beta   90.00
_cell.angle_gamma   90.00
#
_symmetry.space_group_name_H-M   'P 1'
#
loop_
_entity.id
_entity.type
_entity.pdbx_description
1 polymer ?
#
loop_
_entity_poly.entity_id
_entity_poly.type
_entity_poly.pdbx_seq_one_letter_code
_entity_poly.pdbx_strand_id
1 'polypeptide(L)'
;MTPRKLITDYIADAWMGGDAEGLEPDTPIAELNIIDSAAIFDLVHYLQGEFRVTVPLPEVTLQNFRSVNAICALVDRLRQNEGGTAA
;
A
#
# COMPACT_ATOMS: atom_id res chain seq x y z
N MET A 1 14.51 -3.77 5.84
CA MET A 1 13.10 -3.74 6.27
C MET A 1 12.26 -4.42 5.20
N THR A 2 11.22 -5.18 5.55
CA THR A 2 10.32 -5.77 4.54
C THR A 2 9.30 -4.72 4.08
N PRO A 3 8.83 -4.76 2.81
CA PRO A 3 7.81 -3.84 2.30
C PRO A 3 6.57 -3.80 3.20
N ARG A 4 6.14 -4.98 3.66
CA ARG A 4 5.05 -5.14 4.61
C ARG A 4 5.21 -4.27 5.85
N LYS A 5 6.37 -4.34 6.52
CA LYS A 5 6.59 -3.59 7.77
C LYS A 5 6.48 -2.08 7.54
N LEU A 6 7.07 -1.57 6.45
CA LEU A 6 7.04 -0.14 6.11
C LEU A 6 5.61 0.35 5.84
N ILE A 7 4.79 -0.47 5.18
CA ILE A 7 3.40 -0.13 4.87
C ILE A 7 2.54 -0.17 6.13
N THR A 8 2.69 -1.21 6.97
CA THR A 8 1.97 -1.31 8.25
C THR A 8 2.30 -0.14 9.17
N ASP A 9 3.59 0.21 9.29
CA ASP A 9 4.08 1.30 10.15
C ASP A 9 3.54 2.66 9.67
N TYR A 10 3.61 2.92 8.37
CA TYR A 10 3.03 4.12 7.76
C TYR A 10 1.52 4.22 7.99
N ILE A 11 0.80 3.11 7.86
CA ILE A 11 -0.65 3.10 8.09
C ILE A 11 -0.99 3.36 9.56
N ALA A 12 -0.23 2.74 10.46
CA ALA A 12 -0.42 2.94 11.88
C ALA A 12 -0.14 4.38 12.30
N ASP A 13 0.96 4.97 11.81
CA ASP A 13 1.34 6.36 12.09
C ASP A 13 0.31 7.35 11.55
N ALA A 14 -0.13 7.18 10.31
CA ALA A 14 -1.06 8.11 9.66
C ALA A 14 -2.51 7.99 10.15
N TRP A 15 -3.00 6.77 10.45
CA TRP A 15 -4.44 6.54 10.73
C TRP A 15 -4.74 5.90 12.09
N MET A 16 -3.78 5.25 12.75
CA MET A 16 -3.98 4.58 14.05
C MET A 16 -3.24 5.28 15.20
N GLY A 17 -2.73 6.49 14.99
CA GLY A 17 -2.04 7.28 16.02
C GLY A 17 -0.66 6.75 16.41
N GLY A 18 -0.04 5.94 15.55
CA GLY A 18 1.26 5.30 15.79
C GLY A 18 1.17 3.86 16.32
N ASP A 19 -0.03 3.38 16.64
CA ASP A 19 -0.25 2.05 17.18
C ASP A 19 -0.63 1.05 16.08
N ALA A 20 0.37 0.27 15.63
CA ALA A 20 0.16 -0.84 14.70
C ALA A 20 -0.39 -2.11 15.39
N GLU A 21 -0.71 -2.04 16.68
CA GLU A 21 -1.13 -3.18 17.48
C GLU A 21 -2.49 -3.69 17.01
N GLY A 22 -2.56 -4.93 16.52
CA GLY A 22 -3.76 -5.52 15.93
C GLY A 22 -3.95 -5.24 14.43
N LEU A 23 -3.07 -4.47 13.79
CA LEU A 23 -3.07 -4.31 12.34
C LEU A 23 -2.41 -5.53 11.67
N GLU A 24 -3.18 -6.60 11.53
CA GLU A 24 -2.75 -7.76 10.77
C GLU A 24 -2.65 -7.46 9.27
N PRO A 25 -1.81 -8.22 8.54
CA PRO A 25 -1.59 -7.97 7.13
C PRO A 25 -2.81 -8.20 6.23
N ASP A 26 -3.68 -9.10 6.66
CA ASP A 26 -4.91 -9.46 5.99
C ASP A 26 -6.10 -8.69 6.57
N THR A 27 -5.85 -7.79 7.54
CA THR A 27 -6.86 -6.87 8.06
C THR A 27 -7.43 -6.03 6.92
N PRO A 28 -8.77 -5.99 6.77
CA PRO A 28 -9.41 -5.25 5.70
C PRO A 28 -9.49 -3.76 6.06
N ILE A 29 -8.36 -3.05 5.98
CA ILE A 29 -8.23 -1.62 6.31
C ILE A 29 -9.23 -0.73 5.54
N ALA A 30 -9.55 -1.08 4.30
CA ALA A 30 -10.53 -0.35 3.51
C ALA A 30 -11.97 -0.61 3.99
N GLU A 31 -12.29 -1.84 4.41
CA GLU A 31 -13.64 -2.18 4.90
C GLU A 31 -13.88 -1.65 6.31
N LEU A 32 -12.82 -1.60 7.12
CA LEU A 32 -12.82 -0.98 8.44
C LEU A 32 -12.82 0.56 8.39
N ASN A 33 -12.83 1.14 7.18
CA ASN A 33 -12.79 2.58 6.95
C ASN A 33 -11.57 3.27 7.61
N ILE A 34 -10.46 2.54 7.70
CA ILE A 34 -9.16 3.07 8.17
C ILE A 34 -8.54 3.92 7.06
N ILE A 35 -8.76 3.54 5.80
CA ILE A 35 -8.28 4.25 4.62
C ILE A 35 -9.44 4.62 3.68
N ASP A 36 -9.53 5.90 3.35
CA ASP A 36 -10.49 6.44 2.37
C ASP A 36 -9.86 6.60 0.97
N SER A 37 -10.68 6.83 -0.04
CA SER A 37 -10.23 7.05 -1.42
C SER A 37 -9.20 8.16 -1.57
N ALA A 38 -9.30 9.24 -0.77
CA ALA A 38 -8.31 10.31 -0.74
C ALA A 38 -6.97 9.84 -0.16
N ALA A 39 -7.02 9.13 0.97
CA ALA A 39 -5.86 8.59 1.67
C ALA A 39 -5.08 7.54 0.85
N ILE A 40 -5.77 6.83 -0.06
CA ILE A 40 -5.10 5.94 -1.02
C ILE A 40 -4.10 6.71 -1.88
N PHE A 41 -4.40 7.95 -2.30
CA PHE A 41 -3.45 8.73 -3.11
C PHE A 41 -2.18 9.08 -2.34
N ASP A 42 -2.30 9.45 -1.07
CA ASP A 42 -1.14 9.69 -0.19
C ASP A 42 -0.32 8.42 0.01
N LEU A 43 -0.99 7.30 0.27
CA LEU A 43 -0.32 5.99 0.38
C LEU A 43 0.39 5.62 -0.92
N VAL A 44 -0.24 5.80 -2.08
CA VAL A 44 0.38 5.61 -3.39
C VAL A 44 1.62 6.49 -3.52
N HIS A 45 1.53 7.78 -3.17
CA HIS A 45 2.68 8.68 -3.25
C HIS A 45 3.85 8.20 -2.40
N TYR A 46 3.57 7.78 -1.16
CA TYR A 46 4.56 7.16 -0.28
C TYR A 46 5.18 5.90 -0.89
N LEU A 47 4.37 4.97 -1.39
CA LEU A 47 4.84 3.73 -2.01
C LEU A 47 5.74 4.00 -3.22
N GLN A 48 5.36 4.93 -4.08
CA GLN A 48 6.15 5.29 -5.26
C GLN A 48 7.51 5.88 -4.87
N GLY A 49 7.55 6.73 -3.84
CA GLY A 49 8.81 7.30 -3.31
C GLY A 49 9.70 6.25 -2.64
N GLU A 50 9.11 5.43 -1.76
CA GLU A 50 9.83 4.46 -0.93
C GLU A 50 10.32 3.25 -1.75
N PHE A 51 9.48 2.72 -2.64
CA PHE A 51 9.79 1.53 -3.43
C PHE A 51 10.29 1.84 -4.85
N ARG A 52 10.32 3.13 -5.26
CA ARG A 52 10.65 3.57 -6.62
C ARG A 52 9.82 2.85 -7.68
N VAL A 53 8.53 2.71 -7.41
CA VAL A 53 7.56 2.12 -8.35
C VAL A 53 6.67 3.19 -8.96
N THR A 54 6.11 2.92 -10.14
CA THR A 54 5.03 3.74 -10.71
C THR A 54 3.69 3.03 -10.54
N VAL A 55 2.76 3.62 -9.76
CA VAL A 55 1.41 3.08 -9.60
C VAL A 55 0.47 3.84 -10.55
N PRO A 56 -0.01 3.22 -11.63
CA PRO A 56 -0.93 3.90 -12.54
C PRO A 56 -2.31 4.08 -11.87
N LEU A 57 -2.97 5.22 -12.12
CA LEU A 57 -4.33 5.53 -11.64
C LEU A 57 -5.35 4.37 -11.74
N PRO A 58 -5.45 3.60 -12.84
CA PRO A 58 -6.37 2.46 -12.92
C PRO A 58 -6.09 1.34 -11.91
N GLU A 59 -4.87 1.22 -11.38
CA GLU A 59 -4.53 0.25 -10.32
C GLU A 59 -4.87 0.79 -8.92
N VAL A 60 -5.16 2.10 -8.80
CA VAL A 60 -5.53 2.77 -7.55
C VAL A 60 -6.99 2.48 -7.22
N THR A 61 -7.26 1.25 -6.78
CA THR A 61 -8.60 0.75 -6.48
C THR A 61 -8.70 0.21 -5.06
N LEU A 62 -9.88 0.33 -4.43
CA LEU A 62 -10.13 -0.23 -3.09
C LEU A 62 -9.76 -1.71 -3.00
N GLN A 63 -9.87 -2.48 -4.08
CA GLN A 63 -9.49 -3.89 -4.12
C GLN A 63 -7.99 -4.11 -3.93
N ASN A 64 -7.15 -3.29 -4.58
CA ASN A 64 -5.69 -3.38 -4.44
C ASN A 64 -5.19 -2.78 -3.12
N PHE A 65 -6.00 -1.90 -2.50
CA PHE A 65 -5.70 -1.23 -1.23
C PHE A 65 -6.52 -1.77 -0.05
N ARG A 66 -7.15 -2.94 -0.20
CA ARG A 66 -8.05 -3.50 0.82
C ARG A 66 -7.34 -3.91 2.10
N SER A 67 -6.08 -4.31 2.01
CA SER A 67 -5.25 -4.81 3.10
C SER A 67 -3.77 -4.58 2.80
N VAL A 68 -2.92 -4.61 3.83
CA VAL A 68 -1.46 -4.47 3.69
C VAL A 68 -0.90 -5.52 2.72
N ASN A 69 -1.44 -6.74 2.77
CA ASN A 69 -1.02 -7.83 1.89
C ASN A 69 -1.36 -7.55 0.42
N ALA A 70 -2.54 -6.99 0.14
CA ALA A 70 -2.94 -6.58 -1.21
C ALA A 70 -2.02 -5.48 -1.76
N ILE A 71 -1.67 -4.51 -0.93
CA ILE A 71 -0.74 -3.43 -1.29
C ILE A 71 0.65 -3.99 -1.58
N CYS A 72 1.15 -4.88 -0.73
CA CYS A 72 2.43 -5.56 -0.96
C CYS A 72 2.43 -6.33 -2.28
N ALA A 73 1.35 -7.04 -2.60
CA ALA A 73 1.21 -7.77 -3.85
C ALA A 73 1.17 -6.82 -5.06
N LEU A 74 0.50 -5.66 -4.96
CA LEU A 74 0.50 -4.64 -5.99
C LEU A 74 1.93 -4.12 -6.24
N VAL A 75 2.64 -3.72 -5.18
CA VAL A 75 4.03 -3.23 -5.27
C VAL A 75 4.95 -4.28 -5.88
N ASP A 76 4.84 -5.54 -5.45
CA ASP A 76 5.64 -6.62 -6.01
C ASP A 76 5.37 -6.80 -7.52
N ARG A 77 4.10 -6.82 -7.93
CA ARG A 77 3.71 -6.88 -9.35
C ARG A 77 4.26 -5.71 -10.17
N LEU A 78 4.19 -4.49 -9.65
CA LEU A 78 4.69 -3.29 -10.33
C LEU A 78 6.21 -3.35 -10.49
N ARG A 79 6.95 -3.78 -9.46
CA ARG A 79 8.41 -3.97 -9.53
C ARG A 79 8.83 -5.00 -10.57
N GLN A 80 8.07 -6.09 -10.72
CA GLN A 80 8.30 -7.09 -11.76
C GLN A 80 7.99 -6.55 -13.16
N ASN A 81 6.98 -5.69 -13.29
CA ASN A 81 6.54 -5.13 -14.58
C ASN A 81 7.44 -3.97 -15.08
N GLU A 82 7.98 -3.15 -14.19
CA GLU A 82 8.95 -2.09 -14.55
C GLU A 82 10.30 -2.66 -15.01
N GLY A 83 10.67 -3.87 -14.57
CA GLY A 83 11.79 -4.62 -15.14
C GLY A 83 11.50 -5.21 -16.54
N GLY A 84 10.25 -5.19 -16.99
CA GLY A 84 9.79 -5.80 -18.24
C GLY A 84 9.52 -4.84 -19.40
N THR A 85 9.63 -3.52 -19.20
CA THR A 85 9.39 -2.52 -20.28
C THR A 85 10.68 -2.09 -21.00
N ALA A 86 11.72 -2.92 -20.96
CA ALA A 86 12.90 -2.80 -21.80
C ALA A 86 13.00 -4.01 -22.74
N ALA A 87 12.15 -4.06 -23.76
CA ALA A 87 12.30 -4.93 -24.92
C ALA A 87 11.68 -4.29 -26.16
#